data_AF-A0A7L3UM16-F1
#
_entry.id   AF-A0A7L3UM16-F1
#
_cell.length_a   1.000
_cell.length_b   1.000
_cell.length_c   1.000
_cell.angle_alpha   90.00
_cell.angle_beta   90.00
_cell.angle_gamma   90.00
#
_symmetry.space_group_name_H-M   'P 1'
#
loop_
_entity.id
_entity.type
_entity.pdbx_description
1 polymer ?
#
loop_
_entity_poly.entity_id
_entity_poly.type
_entity_poly.pdbx_seq_one_letter_code
_entity_poly.pdbx_strand_id
1 'polypeptide(L)'
;VFEYSEADTPEELFYPTYDLSDFSWDSINRTLNHTALTAQFTGVPATDPSGSFSNGSVAFRVTAYEAGGRDRPLPSLLHTANSSKVEFVLAGAAPRGNGSRFALEVATVEETGVVQKLRSARSIDDEYTPTIFEMLSLVAESQNDSATLSFLQWKATAYGSRSPRREDSIQCRSRGLQAANWTLPVSSIVHAYFGEGIGSTYTVSAINISFGGEDGKVYQEKRYLSWSALLGFGQPPKDTFSPLVISIMAVALGTPMAMLLVGSCVVLFAQRKRYSEYEPIN
;
A
#
# COMPACT_ATOMS: atom_id res chain seq x y z
N VAL A 1 16.39 -6.46 -2.25
CA VAL A 1 15.28 -7.36 -1.83
C VAL A 1 15.81 -8.30 -0.75
N PHE A 2 15.13 -8.37 0.38
CA PHE A 2 15.46 -9.29 1.47
C PHE A 2 14.65 -10.58 1.35
N GLU A 3 15.25 -11.67 1.80
CA GLU A 3 14.58 -12.95 2.03
C GLU A 3 14.90 -13.38 3.46
N TYR A 4 13.90 -13.81 4.21
CA TYR A 4 14.07 -14.23 5.60
C TYR A 4 13.17 -15.41 5.94
N SER A 5 13.62 -16.25 6.86
CA SER A 5 12.81 -17.33 7.43
C SER A 5 12.22 -16.86 8.76
N GLU A 6 10.92 -17.07 8.94
CA GLU A 6 10.32 -17.02 10.28
C GLU A 6 10.66 -18.37 10.95
N ALA A 7 11.64 -18.37 11.84
CA ALA A 7 11.96 -19.53 12.66
C ALA A 7 11.07 -19.53 13.91
N ASP A 8 10.84 -20.70 14.53
CA ASP A 8 10.16 -20.82 15.84
C ASP A 8 10.97 -20.19 17.02
N THR A 9 12.01 -19.41 16.70
CA THR A 9 12.87 -18.67 17.62
C THR A 9 12.65 -17.16 17.46
N PRO A 10 12.87 -16.34 18.50
CA PRO A 10 12.56 -14.91 18.47
C PRO A 10 13.37 -14.05 17.48
N GLU A 11 14.34 -14.63 16.76
CA GLU A 11 15.15 -13.93 15.75
C GLU A 11 14.80 -14.41 14.32
N GLU A 12 14.41 -13.47 13.47
CA GLU A 12 14.21 -13.67 12.02
C GLU A 12 15.58 -13.99 11.37
N LEU A 13 15.69 -15.13 10.68
CA LEU A 13 16.92 -15.52 10.00
C LEU A 13 16.94 -14.92 8.59
N PHE A 14 17.76 -13.89 8.39
CA PHE A 14 17.92 -13.25 7.08
C PHE A 14 18.92 -14.00 6.21
N TYR A 15 18.51 -14.34 4.99
CA TYR A 15 19.41 -14.82 3.95
C TYR A 15 20.16 -13.64 3.31
N PRO A 16 21.29 -13.88 2.60
CA PRO A 16 21.98 -12.83 1.84
C PRO A 16 21.03 -12.05 0.92
N THR A 17 21.10 -10.73 0.94
CA THR A 17 20.18 -9.89 0.16
C THR A 17 20.38 -10.06 -1.33
N TYR A 18 19.30 -9.92 -2.09
CA TYR A 18 19.41 -9.69 -3.54
C TYR A 18 19.59 -8.19 -3.75
N ASP A 19 20.83 -7.77 -4.01
CA ASP A 19 21.13 -6.39 -4.41
C ASP A 19 20.60 -6.14 -5.83
N LEU A 20 19.69 -5.18 -5.97
CA LEU A 20 19.07 -4.85 -7.25
C LEU A 20 20.03 -4.09 -8.19
N SER A 21 21.15 -3.57 -7.67
CA SER A 21 22.21 -2.95 -8.49
C SER A 21 23.00 -3.99 -9.28
N ASP A 22 23.06 -5.24 -8.80
CA ASP A 22 23.72 -6.38 -9.46
C ASP A 22 22.79 -7.14 -10.42
N PHE A 23 21.63 -6.58 -10.76
CA PHE A 23 20.70 -7.18 -11.71
C PHE A 23 21.00 -6.73 -13.15
N SER A 24 20.87 -7.66 -14.09
CA SER A 24 20.79 -7.35 -15.52
C SER A 24 19.33 -7.11 -15.89
N TRP A 25 19.07 -5.98 -16.55
CA TRP A 25 17.72 -5.53 -16.90
C TRP A 25 17.47 -5.58 -18.40
N ASP A 26 16.32 -6.12 -18.79
CA ASP A 26 15.85 -6.14 -20.17
C ASP A 26 15.59 -4.74 -20.72
N SER A 27 15.69 -4.60 -22.04
CA SER A 27 15.38 -3.34 -22.72
C SER A 27 13.90 -2.97 -22.59
N ILE A 28 13.64 -1.77 -22.07
CA ILE A 28 12.31 -1.17 -21.91
C ILE A 28 11.56 -0.98 -23.23
N ASN A 29 12.28 -0.90 -24.36
CA ASN A 29 11.67 -0.65 -25.68
C ASN A 29 10.64 -1.72 -26.07
N ARG A 30 10.75 -2.92 -25.51
CA ARG A 30 9.81 -4.02 -25.76
C ARG A 30 8.55 -3.96 -24.88
N THR A 31 8.60 -3.22 -23.78
CA THR A 31 7.51 -3.17 -22.78
C THR A 31 6.85 -1.79 -22.68
N LEU A 32 7.43 -0.77 -23.31
CA LEU A 32 6.89 0.57 -23.38
C LEU A 32 5.60 0.60 -24.21
N ASN A 33 4.52 1.06 -23.59
CA ASN A 33 3.22 1.24 -24.23
C ASN A 33 2.74 2.67 -23.99
N HIS A 34 2.80 3.49 -25.04
CA HIS A 34 2.41 4.90 -25.00
C HIS A 34 0.90 5.11 -24.84
N THR A 35 0.07 4.20 -25.34
CA THR A 35 -1.39 4.34 -25.23
C THR A 35 -1.88 3.97 -23.83
N ALA A 36 -1.28 2.97 -23.22
CA ALA A 36 -1.59 2.58 -21.84
C ALA A 36 -0.77 3.35 -20.79
N LEU A 37 0.19 4.18 -21.22
CA LEU A 37 1.15 4.89 -20.38
C LEU A 37 1.86 3.96 -19.39
N THR A 38 2.31 2.80 -19.90
CA THR A 38 2.99 1.78 -19.09
C THR A 38 4.36 1.45 -19.62
N ALA A 39 5.25 1.06 -18.71
CA ALA A 39 6.52 0.44 -19.03
C ALA A 39 6.89 -0.59 -17.98
N GLN A 40 7.67 -1.61 -18.35
CA GLN A 40 8.07 -2.67 -17.42
C GLN A 40 9.57 -2.94 -17.53
N PHE A 41 10.25 -2.84 -16.41
CA PHE A 41 11.63 -3.25 -16.22
C PHE A 41 11.62 -4.67 -15.69
N THR A 42 12.20 -5.62 -16.41
CA THR A 42 12.33 -7.01 -15.95
C THR A 42 13.81 -7.32 -15.85
N GLY A 43 14.23 -7.96 -14.76
CA GLY A 43 15.62 -8.26 -14.52
C GLY A 43 15.83 -9.56 -13.78
N VAL A 44 17.06 -10.05 -13.91
CA VAL A 44 17.57 -11.24 -13.23
C VAL A 44 18.93 -10.90 -12.62
N PRO A 45 19.35 -11.56 -11.52
CA PRO A 45 20.69 -11.38 -10.97
C PRO A 45 21.75 -11.63 -12.05
N ALA A 46 22.75 -10.76 -12.15
CA ALA A 46 23.87 -10.97 -13.07
C ALA A 46 24.69 -12.22 -12.70
N THR A 47 24.72 -12.56 -11.41
CA THR A 47 25.26 -13.82 -10.90
C THR A 47 24.21 -14.50 -10.01
N ASP A 48 23.96 -15.78 -10.25
CA ASP A 48 23.03 -16.59 -9.46
C ASP A 48 23.69 -17.91 -9.03
N PRO A 49 24.62 -17.87 -8.07
CA PRO A 49 25.30 -19.07 -7.60
C PRO A 49 24.34 -20.08 -6.94
N SER A 50 23.20 -19.60 -6.43
CA SER A 50 22.18 -20.43 -5.77
C SER A 50 21.23 -21.12 -6.75
N GLY A 51 21.18 -20.68 -8.01
CA GLY A 51 20.18 -21.11 -8.98
C GLY A 51 18.74 -20.67 -8.65
N SER A 52 18.56 -19.75 -7.69
CA SER A 52 17.24 -19.30 -7.23
C SER A 52 16.47 -18.58 -8.34
N PHE A 53 17.16 -17.93 -9.26
CA PHE A 53 16.59 -17.17 -10.37
C PHE A 53 16.68 -17.91 -11.72
N SER A 54 17.00 -19.21 -11.72
CA SER A 54 17.03 -20.03 -12.95
C SER A 54 15.76 -19.94 -13.81
N ASN A 55 14.59 -19.86 -13.17
CA ASN A 55 13.29 -19.56 -13.80
C ASN A 55 12.62 -18.33 -13.16
N GLY A 56 13.41 -17.50 -12.48
CA GLY A 56 12.92 -16.39 -11.67
C GLY A 56 13.19 -15.04 -12.32
N SER A 57 12.40 -14.03 -11.98
CA SER A 57 12.66 -12.64 -12.33
C SER A 57 12.10 -11.68 -11.30
N VAL A 58 12.72 -10.51 -11.22
CA VAL A 58 12.15 -9.31 -10.59
C VAL A 58 11.66 -8.40 -11.71
N ALA A 59 10.50 -7.79 -11.54
CA ALA A 59 10.05 -6.74 -12.42
C ALA A 59 9.47 -5.54 -11.67
N PHE A 60 9.67 -4.36 -12.24
CA PHE A 60 9.00 -3.13 -11.85
C PHE A 60 8.17 -2.64 -13.02
N ARG A 61 6.84 -2.63 -12.86
CA ARG A 61 5.93 -2.04 -13.83
C ARG A 61 5.52 -0.65 -13.37
N VAL A 62 5.73 0.34 -14.23
CA VAL A 62 5.34 1.73 -14.00
C VAL A 62 4.12 2.04 -14.85
N THR A 63 3.14 2.74 -14.27
CA THR A 63 1.94 3.22 -14.95
C THR A 63 1.72 4.68 -14.58
N ALA A 64 1.58 5.55 -15.59
CA ALA A 64 1.19 6.95 -15.38
C ALA A 64 -0.32 7.11 -15.68
N TYR A 65 -0.91 8.18 -15.15
CA TYR A 65 -2.33 8.46 -15.30
C TYR A 65 -2.55 9.88 -15.84
N GLU A 66 -3.45 10.03 -16.81
CA GLU A 66 -3.80 11.34 -17.37
C GLU A 66 -4.82 12.10 -16.51
N ALA A 67 -5.59 11.38 -15.71
CA ALA A 67 -6.72 11.91 -14.95
C ALA A 67 -6.94 11.13 -13.65
N GLY A 68 -7.85 11.64 -12.81
CA GLY A 68 -8.35 10.91 -11.64
C GLY A 68 -9.17 9.69 -12.04
N GLY A 69 -8.96 8.59 -11.33
CA GLY A 69 -9.63 7.32 -11.63
C GLY A 69 -9.28 6.23 -10.65
N ARG A 70 -9.71 5.01 -10.97
CA ARG A 70 -9.41 3.81 -10.17
C ARG A 70 -8.96 2.68 -11.07
N ASP A 71 -7.94 1.97 -10.62
CA ASP A 71 -7.49 0.75 -11.28
C ASP A 71 -8.59 -0.32 -11.25
N ARG A 72 -8.76 -1.03 -12.38
CA ARG A 72 -9.64 -2.21 -12.43
C ARG A 72 -9.05 -3.40 -11.65
N PRO A 73 -7.78 -3.79 -11.86
CA PRO A 73 -7.20 -4.92 -11.12
C PRO A 73 -7.01 -4.56 -9.64
N LEU A 74 -7.14 -5.57 -8.76
CA LEU A 74 -6.77 -5.42 -7.35
C LEU A 74 -5.29 -4.98 -7.22
N PRO A 75 -4.95 -4.13 -6.23
CA PRO A 75 -5.79 -3.61 -5.14
C PRO A 75 -6.61 -2.35 -5.51
N SER A 76 -6.91 -2.13 -6.79
CA SER A 76 -7.83 -1.09 -7.29
C SER A 76 -7.56 0.29 -6.67
N LEU A 77 -6.28 0.70 -6.69
CA LEU A 77 -5.84 1.96 -6.11
C LEU A 77 -6.53 3.14 -6.80
N LEU A 78 -7.02 4.07 -5.98
CA LEU A 78 -7.54 5.36 -6.42
C LEU A 78 -6.35 6.25 -6.79
N HIS A 79 -6.31 6.76 -8.02
CA HIS A 79 -5.20 7.53 -8.54
C HIS A 79 -5.65 8.91 -9.06
N THR A 80 -4.68 9.80 -9.25
CA THR A 80 -4.84 11.13 -9.84
C THR A 80 -3.81 11.36 -10.95
N ALA A 81 -3.98 12.43 -11.71
CA ALA A 81 -3.01 12.87 -12.71
C ALA A 81 -1.63 13.24 -12.12
N ASN A 82 -1.56 13.47 -10.80
CA ASN A 82 -0.31 13.81 -10.10
C ASN A 82 0.38 12.57 -9.50
N SER A 83 -0.05 11.38 -9.89
CA SER A 83 0.46 10.12 -9.38
C SER A 83 0.83 9.16 -10.49
N SER A 84 1.80 8.30 -10.19
CA SER A 84 2.17 7.14 -10.98
C SER A 84 2.12 5.91 -10.09
N LYS A 85 1.69 4.78 -10.64
CA LYS A 85 1.75 3.50 -9.95
C LYS A 85 3.06 2.79 -10.27
N VAL A 86 3.66 2.21 -9.25
CA VAL A 86 4.74 1.23 -9.37
C VAL A 86 4.23 -0.10 -8.84
N GLU A 87 4.44 -1.15 -9.62
CA GLU A 87 4.21 -2.53 -9.21
C GLU A 87 5.53 -3.29 -9.17
N PHE A 88 5.87 -3.81 -7.99
CA PHE A 88 6.94 -4.76 -7.80
C PHE A 88 6.40 -6.17 -8.00
N VAL A 89 7.08 -6.96 -8.84
CA VAL A 89 6.75 -8.35 -9.11
C VAL A 89 7.99 -9.21 -8.88
N LEU A 90 7.84 -10.24 -8.05
CA LEU A 90 8.79 -11.34 -7.94
C LEU A 90 8.08 -12.59 -8.49
N ALA A 91 8.62 -13.18 -9.55
CA ALA A 91 8.01 -14.32 -10.22
C ALA A 91 9.04 -15.44 -10.38
N GLY A 92 8.67 -16.68 -10.08
CA GLY A 92 9.44 -17.89 -10.36
C GLY A 92 10.70 -18.11 -9.51
N ALA A 93 11.15 -17.11 -8.73
CA ALA A 93 12.35 -17.26 -7.92
C ALA A 93 12.15 -18.32 -6.84
N ALA A 94 13.10 -19.25 -6.72
CA ALA A 94 13.07 -20.30 -5.73
C ALA A 94 13.44 -19.75 -4.34
N PRO A 95 12.58 -19.93 -3.32
CA PRO A 95 12.96 -19.61 -1.97
C PRO A 95 14.07 -20.54 -1.48
N ARG A 96 14.99 -19.97 -0.71
CA ARG A 96 16.19 -20.62 -0.18
C ARG A 96 15.91 -21.52 1.03
N GLY A 97 14.74 -21.37 1.65
CA GLY A 97 14.29 -22.25 2.73
C GLY A 97 12.78 -22.42 2.80
N ASN A 98 12.35 -23.31 3.69
CA ASN A 98 10.94 -23.47 4.01
C ASN A 98 10.46 -22.26 4.83
N GLY A 99 9.28 -21.74 4.52
CA GLY A 99 8.76 -20.54 5.19
C GLY A 99 9.49 -19.24 4.83
N SER A 100 10.25 -19.23 3.74
CA SER A 100 10.87 -18.00 3.21
C SER A 100 9.81 -16.93 2.92
N ARG A 101 10.03 -15.76 3.49
CA ARG A 101 9.30 -14.52 3.27
C ARG A 101 10.20 -13.54 2.57
N PHE A 102 9.59 -12.62 1.83
CA PHE A 102 10.31 -11.59 1.09
C PHE A 102 10.01 -10.22 1.67
N ALA A 103 10.97 -9.31 1.58
CA ALA A 103 10.76 -7.90 1.86
C ALA A 103 11.45 -7.01 0.84
N LEU A 104 10.84 -5.87 0.56
CA LEU A 104 11.38 -4.83 -0.30
C LEU A 104 11.82 -3.65 0.56
N GLU A 105 13.09 -3.27 0.42
CA GLU A 105 13.59 -1.99 0.92
C GLU A 105 13.17 -0.89 -0.06
N VAL A 106 12.57 0.17 0.46
CA VAL A 106 12.26 1.36 -0.32
C VAL A 106 12.98 2.53 0.33
N ALA A 107 13.90 3.13 -0.42
CA ALA A 107 14.62 4.32 -0.01
C ALA A 107 14.03 5.57 -0.68
N THR A 108 13.96 6.66 0.05
CA THR A 108 13.44 7.96 -0.39
C THR A 108 14.45 9.05 -0.06
N VAL A 109 14.54 10.05 -0.94
CA VAL A 109 15.43 11.19 -0.80
C VAL A 109 14.59 12.45 -0.63
N GLU A 110 14.88 13.24 0.39
CA GLU A 110 14.17 14.49 0.69
C GLU A 110 15.14 15.60 1.04
N GLU A 111 14.75 16.85 0.81
CA GLU A 111 15.52 18.01 1.25
C GLU A 111 15.59 18.09 2.78
N THR A 112 16.72 18.57 3.30
CA THR A 112 16.91 18.78 4.74
C THR A 112 15.85 19.76 5.27
N GLY A 113 15.08 19.33 6.27
CA GLY A 113 13.93 20.08 6.80
C GLY A 113 12.57 19.56 6.31
N VAL A 114 12.54 18.61 5.37
CA VAL A 114 11.32 17.85 5.06
C VAL A 114 11.17 16.71 6.06
N VAL A 115 9.97 16.58 6.64
CA VAL A 115 9.66 15.52 7.60
C VAL A 115 8.88 14.43 6.90
N GLN A 116 9.41 13.21 6.92
CA GLN A 116 8.71 12.04 6.41
C GLN A 116 7.93 11.33 7.53
N LYS A 117 6.66 11.05 7.28
CA LYS A 117 5.78 10.37 8.24
C LYS A 117 5.10 9.18 7.59
N LEU A 118 5.24 8.02 8.22
CA LEU A 118 4.43 6.86 7.91
C LEU A 118 3.06 7.01 8.58
N ARG A 119 1.99 7.03 7.77
CA ARG A 119 0.60 7.10 8.22
C ARG A 119 -0.10 5.80 7.88
N SER A 120 -0.98 5.36 8.77
CA SER A 120 -1.97 4.31 8.51
C SER A 120 -3.37 4.92 8.61
N ALA A 121 -4.18 4.68 7.60
CA ALA A 121 -5.59 5.03 7.57
C ALA A 121 -6.41 3.73 7.49
N ARG A 122 -7.31 3.53 8.46
CA ARG A 122 -8.25 2.41 8.46
C ARG A 122 -9.62 2.86 8.00
N SER A 123 -10.22 2.12 7.08
CA SER A 123 -11.60 2.28 6.63
C SER A 123 -12.38 1.03 6.99
N ILE A 124 -13.68 1.18 7.27
CA ILE A 124 -14.60 0.03 7.37
C ILE A 124 -15.12 -0.43 6.00
N ASP A 125 -14.85 0.36 4.96
CA ASP A 125 -15.24 0.09 3.59
C ASP A 125 -14.14 -0.69 2.87
N ASP A 126 -14.49 -1.86 2.36
CA ASP A 126 -13.64 -2.71 1.52
C ASP A 126 -14.20 -2.88 0.10
N GLU A 127 -15.17 -2.04 -0.32
CA GLU A 127 -15.87 -2.13 -1.62
C GLU A 127 -14.90 -2.33 -2.80
N TYR A 128 -13.80 -1.58 -2.81
CA TYR A 128 -12.81 -1.62 -3.89
C TYR A 128 -11.66 -2.62 -3.64
N THR A 129 -11.49 -3.12 -2.42
CA THR A 129 -10.44 -4.12 -2.11
C THR A 129 -10.93 -5.00 -0.97
N PRO A 130 -11.68 -6.06 -1.29
CA PRO A 130 -12.31 -6.90 -0.29
C PRO A 130 -11.33 -7.37 0.77
N THR A 131 -11.74 -7.40 2.04
CA THR A 131 -10.97 -7.77 3.23
C THR A 131 -9.80 -6.88 3.62
N ILE A 132 -9.49 -5.84 2.85
CA ILE A 132 -8.36 -4.95 3.12
C ILE A 132 -8.85 -3.60 3.60
N PHE A 133 -8.73 -3.40 4.91
CA PHE A 133 -9.25 -2.22 5.61
C PHE A 133 -8.19 -1.17 5.94
N GLU A 134 -6.93 -1.40 5.55
CA GLU A 134 -5.80 -0.55 5.91
C GLU A 134 -5.04 -0.05 4.68
N MET A 135 -4.83 1.26 4.64
CA MET A 135 -4.01 1.95 3.63
C MET A 135 -2.86 2.67 4.33
N LEU A 136 -1.65 2.42 3.86
CA LEU A 136 -0.44 3.04 4.37
C LEU A 136 0.00 4.16 3.42
N SER A 137 0.58 5.21 3.98
CA SER A 137 1.14 6.32 3.22
C SER A 137 2.40 6.84 3.90
N LEU A 138 3.52 6.80 3.21
CA LEU A 138 4.71 7.56 3.56
C LEU A 138 4.56 8.95 2.93
N VAL A 139 4.46 9.97 3.77
CA VAL A 139 4.15 11.34 3.34
C VAL A 139 5.31 12.26 3.69
N ALA A 140 5.80 13.01 2.70
CA ALA A 140 6.77 14.06 2.90
C ALA A 140 6.06 15.38 3.16
N GLU A 141 6.34 16.01 4.30
CA GLU A 141 5.70 17.25 4.72
C GLU A 141 6.72 18.36 4.94
N SER A 142 6.38 19.56 4.51
CA SER A 142 7.14 20.76 4.89
C SER A 142 7.03 20.98 6.40
N GLN A 143 8.17 21.22 7.06
CA GLN A 143 8.23 21.44 8.50
C GLN A 143 7.46 22.69 8.95
N ASN A 144 7.36 23.72 8.11
CA ASN A 144 6.79 25.01 8.50
C ASN A 144 5.27 25.05 8.37
N ASP A 145 4.73 24.60 7.23
CA ASP A 145 3.30 24.76 6.91
C ASP A 145 2.52 23.44 6.95
N SER A 146 3.16 22.33 7.30
CA SER A 146 2.59 20.96 7.26
C SER A 146 1.98 20.59 5.90
N ALA A 147 2.34 21.32 4.84
CA ALA A 147 1.90 21.04 3.49
C ALA A 147 2.53 19.72 3.01
N THR A 148 1.70 18.83 2.49
CA THR A 148 2.17 17.60 1.88
C THR A 148 2.83 17.90 0.54
N LEU A 149 4.09 17.52 0.40
CA LEU A 149 4.92 17.73 -0.80
C LEU A 149 4.81 16.55 -1.75
N SER A 150 5.03 15.34 -1.22
CA SER A 150 5.00 14.09 -1.98
C SER A 150 4.46 12.95 -1.10
N PHE A 151 4.11 11.85 -1.75
CA PHE A 151 3.65 10.65 -1.05
C PHE A 151 4.03 9.37 -1.80
N LEU A 152 4.19 8.30 -1.03
CA LEU A 152 4.14 6.92 -1.46
C LEU A 152 3.00 6.21 -0.70
N GLN A 153 2.00 5.68 -1.38
CA GLN A 153 0.78 5.11 -0.78
C GLN A 153 0.50 3.70 -1.31
N TRP A 154 0.15 2.77 -0.43
CA TRP A 154 -0.20 1.40 -0.80
C TRP A 154 -1.25 0.83 0.16
N LYS A 155 -1.98 -0.21 -0.28
CA LYS A 155 -2.83 -1.00 0.63
C LYS A 155 -1.98 -2.00 1.39
N ALA A 156 -2.40 -2.41 2.59
CA ALA A 156 -1.71 -3.39 3.44
C ALA A 156 -1.73 -4.84 2.89
N THR A 157 -1.67 -5.01 1.56
CA THR A 157 -1.74 -6.28 0.85
C THR A 157 -0.81 -6.29 -0.36
N ALA A 158 -0.33 -7.49 -0.68
CA ALA A 158 0.23 -7.90 -1.95
C ALA A 158 -0.59 -9.08 -2.48
N TYR A 159 -0.23 -9.64 -3.63
CA TYR A 159 -0.97 -10.73 -4.26
C TYR A 159 -0.07 -11.84 -4.80
N GLY A 160 -0.50 -13.08 -4.60
CA GLY A 160 0.18 -14.29 -5.08
C GLY A 160 -0.17 -14.69 -6.52
N SER A 161 -0.84 -13.83 -7.30
CA SER A 161 -1.34 -14.18 -8.64
C SER A 161 -1.19 -13.02 -9.63
N ARG A 162 -0.96 -13.35 -10.91
CA ARG A 162 -0.93 -12.39 -12.02
C ARG A 162 -2.30 -11.76 -12.30
N SER A 163 -3.36 -12.46 -11.94
CA SER A 163 -4.75 -12.01 -12.04
C SER A 163 -5.33 -12.03 -10.63
N PRO A 164 -5.03 -11.01 -9.81
CA PRO A 164 -5.26 -11.05 -8.38
C PRO A 164 -6.75 -11.17 -8.06
N ARG A 165 -7.07 -12.14 -7.22
CA ARG A 165 -8.37 -12.29 -6.57
C ARG A 165 -8.23 -12.12 -5.06
N ARG A 166 -9.36 -12.07 -4.36
CA ARG A 166 -9.40 -11.89 -2.90
C ARG A 166 -8.60 -12.99 -2.17
N GLU A 167 -8.75 -14.23 -2.63
CA GLU A 167 -8.07 -15.42 -2.10
C GLU A 167 -6.56 -15.45 -2.36
N ASP A 168 -6.04 -14.55 -3.20
CA ASP A 168 -4.61 -14.45 -3.49
C ASP A 168 -3.88 -13.44 -2.59
N SER A 169 -4.59 -12.82 -1.64
CA SER A 169 -4.00 -11.76 -0.81
C SER A 169 -2.86 -12.26 0.07
N ILE A 170 -1.82 -11.43 0.16
CA ILE A 170 -0.65 -11.62 1.02
C ILE A 170 -0.57 -10.40 1.93
N GLN A 171 -0.54 -10.61 3.24
CA GLN A 171 -0.44 -9.48 4.18
C GLN A 171 0.87 -8.73 3.97
N CYS A 172 0.80 -7.39 3.91
CA CYS A 172 1.97 -6.53 3.93
C CYS A 172 2.14 -5.92 5.32
N ARG A 173 3.38 -5.92 5.82
CA ARG A 173 3.74 -5.19 7.03
C ARG A 173 4.93 -4.29 6.73
N SER A 174 4.85 -3.04 7.16
CA SER A 174 5.98 -2.12 7.09
C SER A 174 6.49 -1.79 8.49
N ARG A 175 7.80 -1.80 8.66
CA ARG A 175 8.44 -1.33 9.91
C ARG A 175 8.55 0.20 9.89
N GLY A 176 8.88 0.79 11.04
CA GLY A 176 9.06 2.24 11.16
C GLY A 176 10.15 2.76 10.21
N LEU A 177 10.03 4.03 9.82
CA LEU A 177 11.02 4.71 8.97
C LEU A 177 12.38 4.74 9.67
N GLN A 178 13.43 4.33 8.96
CA GLN A 178 14.80 4.37 9.46
C GLN A 178 15.60 5.39 8.65
N ALA A 179 16.36 6.24 9.34
CA ALA A 179 17.35 7.07 8.67
C ALA A 179 18.41 6.16 8.04
N ALA A 180 18.66 6.31 6.75
CA ALA A 180 19.65 5.51 6.07
C ALA A 180 21.05 6.03 6.47
N ASN A 181 21.76 5.27 7.29
CA ASN A 181 23.12 5.60 7.75
C ASN A 181 24.17 5.32 6.66
N TRP A 182 24.03 5.91 5.46
CA TRP A 182 25.00 5.89 4.35
C TRP A 182 25.46 4.51 3.86
N THR A 183 24.83 3.44 4.32
CA THR A 183 25.15 2.04 3.99
C THR A 183 24.33 1.51 2.81
N LEU A 184 23.40 2.32 2.28
CA LEU A 184 22.67 1.98 1.07
C LEU A 184 23.60 2.15 -0.15
N PRO A 185 23.54 1.23 -1.14
CA PRO A 185 24.25 1.41 -2.40
C PRO A 185 23.83 2.75 -3.01
N VAL A 186 24.78 3.66 -3.22
CA VAL A 186 24.49 4.98 -3.79
C VAL A 186 24.10 4.76 -5.26
N SER A 187 22.79 4.85 -5.54
CA SER A 187 22.28 4.79 -6.90
C SER A 187 22.93 5.88 -7.75
N SER A 188 23.50 5.50 -8.90
CA SER A 188 24.12 6.44 -9.84
C SER A 188 23.12 7.49 -10.35
N ILE A 189 21.84 7.16 -10.43
CA ILE A 189 20.76 8.08 -10.84
C ILE A 189 20.52 9.12 -9.73
N VAL A 190 20.46 8.67 -8.48
CA VAL A 190 20.28 9.57 -7.33
C VAL A 190 21.47 10.52 -7.24
N HIS A 191 22.70 10.01 -7.36
CA HIS A 191 23.90 10.85 -7.38
C HIS A 191 23.92 11.82 -8.57
N ALA A 192 23.51 11.38 -9.77
CA ALA A 192 23.47 12.25 -10.95
C ALA A 192 22.47 13.42 -10.81
N TYR A 193 21.35 13.21 -10.10
CA TYR A 193 20.34 14.25 -9.91
C TYR A 193 20.64 15.18 -8.71
N PHE A 194 21.02 14.60 -7.56
CA PHE A 194 21.21 15.34 -6.30
C PHE A 194 22.66 15.76 -6.03
N GLY A 195 23.63 15.23 -6.80
CA GLY A 195 25.04 15.57 -6.70
C GLY A 195 25.68 15.20 -5.36
N GLU A 196 26.69 15.96 -4.96
CA GLU A 196 27.36 15.86 -3.65
C GLU A 196 26.51 16.38 -2.48
N GLY A 197 25.30 16.89 -2.75
CA GLY A 197 24.38 17.37 -1.73
C GLY A 197 23.74 16.26 -0.91
N ILE A 198 23.89 14.99 -1.33
CA ILE A 198 23.39 13.83 -0.59
C ILE A 198 24.18 13.73 0.72
N GLY A 199 23.48 13.94 1.83
CA GLY A 199 24.03 13.89 3.19
C GLY A 199 24.37 15.22 3.82
N SER A 200 24.17 16.30 3.07
CA SER A 200 24.19 17.65 3.58
C SER A 200 22.84 18.32 3.33
N THR A 201 22.54 18.62 2.07
CA THR A 201 21.29 19.26 1.62
C THR A 201 20.13 18.29 1.48
N TYR A 202 20.42 17.00 1.25
CA TYR A 202 19.41 15.96 1.12
C TYR A 202 19.64 14.83 2.12
N THR A 203 18.55 14.31 2.67
CA THR A 203 18.54 13.17 3.59
C THR A 203 17.93 11.96 2.91
N VAL A 204 18.42 10.77 3.27
CA VAL A 204 17.91 9.49 2.76
C VAL A 204 17.28 8.72 3.91
N SER A 205 16.05 8.27 3.70
CA SER A 205 15.35 7.39 4.64
C SER A 205 14.95 6.11 3.94
N ALA A 206 14.86 5.02 4.69
CA ALA A 206 14.45 3.73 4.18
C ALA A 206 13.29 3.14 4.99
N ILE A 207 12.42 2.40 4.29
CA ILE A 207 11.36 1.61 4.88
C ILE A 207 11.37 0.20 4.29
N ASN A 208 11.26 -0.80 5.17
CA ASN A 208 11.16 -2.19 4.78
C ASN A 208 9.70 -2.62 4.74
N ILE A 209 9.29 -3.12 3.59
CA ILE A 209 7.94 -3.64 3.32
C ILE A 209 8.05 -5.15 3.18
N SER A 210 7.57 -5.87 4.18
CA SER A 210 7.58 -7.32 4.24
C SER A 210 6.27 -7.92 3.73
N PHE A 211 6.38 -9.07 3.08
CA PHE A 211 5.27 -9.80 2.46
C PHE A 211 5.12 -11.17 3.12
N GLY A 212 4.04 -11.36 3.86
CA GLY A 212 3.75 -12.62 4.54
C GLY A 212 2.61 -12.49 5.55
N GLY A 213 1.64 -13.40 5.49
CA GLY A 213 0.60 -13.59 6.51
C GLY A 213 1.00 -14.67 7.53
N GLU A 214 0.12 -15.00 8.47
CA GLU A 214 0.38 -16.05 9.49
C GLU A 214 0.77 -17.40 8.86
N ASP A 215 0.20 -17.73 7.70
CA ASP A 215 0.46 -19.02 7.05
C ASP A 215 1.76 -19.07 6.22
N GLY A 216 2.39 -17.93 5.87
CA GLY A 216 3.68 -17.84 5.15
C GLY A 216 3.78 -18.52 3.77
N LYS A 217 2.76 -19.26 3.32
CA LYS A 217 2.85 -20.25 2.24
C LYS A 217 2.54 -19.72 0.84
N VAL A 218 1.90 -18.57 0.71
CA VAL A 218 1.35 -18.12 -0.59
C VAL A 218 2.43 -18.03 -1.68
N TYR A 219 3.58 -17.42 -1.37
CA TYR A 219 4.68 -17.37 -2.34
C TYR A 219 5.34 -18.73 -2.54
N GLN A 220 5.49 -19.55 -1.48
CA GLN A 220 6.09 -20.87 -1.56
C GLN A 220 5.35 -21.79 -2.54
N GLU A 221 4.01 -21.69 -2.58
CA GLU A 221 3.12 -22.44 -3.47
C GLU A 221 3.04 -21.82 -4.87
N LYS A 222 2.77 -20.50 -4.97
CA LYS A 222 2.45 -19.86 -6.25
C LYS A 222 3.67 -19.36 -7.02
N ARG A 223 4.81 -19.19 -6.33
CA ARG A 223 6.05 -18.58 -6.87
C ARG A 223 5.77 -17.26 -7.58
N TYR A 224 4.88 -16.47 -7.00
CA TYR A 224 4.50 -15.17 -7.52
C TYR A 224 4.14 -14.24 -6.36
N LEU A 225 4.62 -13.01 -6.44
CA LEU A 225 4.32 -11.93 -5.52
C LEU A 225 4.22 -10.65 -6.34
N SER A 226 3.10 -9.94 -6.22
CA SER A 226 2.92 -8.61 -6.78
C SER A 226 2.47 -7.64 -5.70
N TRP A 227 3.16 -6.51 -5.57
CA TRP A 227 2.83 -5.42 -4.66
C TRP A 227 2.75 -4.11 -5.44
N SER A 228 1.73 -3.30 -5.16
CA SER A 228 1.46 -2.06 -5.87
C SER A 228 1.47 -0.87 -4.92
N ALA A 229 2.10 0.22 -5.35
CA ALA A 229 2.08 1.51 -4.66
C ALA A 229 1.88 2.66 -5.64
N LEU A 230 1.26 3.74 -5.16
CA LEU A 230 1.19 5.03 -5.84
C LEU A 230 2.27 5.94 -5.30
N LEU A 231 3.03 6.55 -6.21
CA LEU A 231 3.97 7.63 -5.93
C LEU A 231 3.42 8.91 -6.57
N GLY A 232 3.42 10.03 -5.86
CA GLY A 232 2.94 11.27 -6.43
C GLY A 232 3.32 12.51 -5.65
N PHE A 233 2.93 13.66 -6.19
CA PHE A 233 3.13 14.97 -5.59
C PHE A 233 1.80 15.53 -5.06
N GLY A 234 1.87 16.29 -3.96
CA GLY A 234 0.72 16.82 -3.26
C GLY A 234 0.04 15.80 -2.35
N GLN A 235 -1.26 15.97 -2.09
CA GLN A 235 -1.97 15.11 -1.14
C GLN A 235 -2.25 13.72 -1.73
N PRO A 236 -2.06 12.65 -0.93
CA PRO A 236 -2.41 11.30 -1.36
C PRO A 236 -3.94 11.18 -1.57
N PRO A 237 -4.39 10.44 -2.60
CA PRO A 237 -5.80 10.14 -2.81
C PRO A 237 -6.41 9.45 -1.59
N LYS A 238 -7.69 9.73 -1.32
CA LYS A 238 -8.43 9.15 -0.20
C LYS A 238 -9.71 8.49 -0.70
N ASP A 239 -9.91 7.24 -0.30
CA ASP A 239 -11.16 6.54 -0.55
C ASP A 239 -12.29 7.18 0.28
N THR A 240 -13.46 7.32 -0.35
CA THR A 240 -14.72 7.69 0.30
C THR A 240 -15.75 6.60 0.02
N PHE A 241 -16.73 6.46 0.92
CA PHE A 241 -17.86 5.56 0.69
C PHE A 241 -18.55 5.87 -0.65
N SER A 242 -18.93 4.84 -1.40
CA SER A 242 -19.71 5.04 -2.61
C SER A 242 -21.10 5.61 -2.29
N PRO A 243 -21.74 6.29 -3.26
CA PRO A 243 -23.13 6.72 -3.11
C PRO A 243 -24.08 5.57 -2.75
N LEU A 244 -23.80 4.35 -3.22
CA LEU A 244 -24.58 3.16 -2.89
C LEU A 244 -24.43 2.79 -1.41
N VAL A 245 -23.21 2.70 -0.90
CA VAL A 245 -22.97 2.39 0.52
C VAL A 245 -23.58 3.46 1.43
N ILE A 246 -23.39 4.73 1.07
CA ILE A 246 -24.02 5.86 1.78
C ILE A 246 -25.55 5.71 1.78
N SER A 247 -26.15 5.32 0.65
CA SER A 247 -27.60 5.12 0.55
C SER A 247 -28.10 3.97 1.44
N ILE A 248 -27.38 2.84 1.46
CA ILE A 248 -27.71 1.70 2.32
C ILE A 248 -27.62 2.11 3.80
N MET A 249 -26.54 2.78 4.19
CA MET A 249 -26.37 3.28 5.56
C MET A 249 -27.47 4.26 5.95
N ALA A 250 -27.84 5.18 5.04
CA ALA A 250 -28.90 6.16 5.28
C ALA A 250 -30.26 5.49 5.52
N VAL A 251 -30.62 4.47 4.75
CA VAL A 251 -31.88 3.73 4.94
C VAL A 251 -31.81 2.87 6.21
N ALA A 252 -30.74 2.08 6.38
CA ALA A 252 -30.61 1.14 7.49
C ALA A 252 -30.61 1.82 8.87
N LEU A 253 -29.98 3.00 8.98
CA LEU A 253 -29.94 3.78 10.23
C LEU A 253 -31.09 4.79 10.33
N GLY A 254 -31.52 5.35 9.20
CA GLY A 254 -32.57 6.37 9.15
C GLY A 254 -33.96 5.80 9.47
N THR A 255 -34.29 4.60 9.00
CA THR A 255 -35.60 3.99 9.26
C THR A 255 -35.85 3.73 10.75
N PRO A 256 -34.94 3.07 11.52
CA PRO A 256 -35.13 2.90 12.96
C PRO A 256 -35.20 4.24 13.70
N MET A 257 -34.37 5.22 13.34
CA MET A 257 -34.39 6.54 13.96
C MET A 257 -35.73 7.26 13.75
N ALA A 258 -36.26 7.22 12.52
CA ALA A 258 -37.56 7.80 12.21
C ALA A 258 -38.69 7.09 12.98
N MET A 259 -38.66 5.75 13.07
CA MET A 259 -39.63 4.99 13.86
C MET A 259 -39.57 5.35 15.35
N LEU A 260 -38.38 5.52 15.93
CA LEU A 260 -38.22 5.94 17.33
C LEU A 260 -38.76 7.35 17.58
N LEU A 261 -38.50 8.29 16.67
CA LEU A 261 -39.00 9.65 16.79
C LEU A 261 -40.52 9.71 16.67
N VAL A 262 -41.09 9.03 15.67
CA VAL A 262 -42.56 8.95 15.49
C VAL A 262 -43.20 8.26 16.70
N GLY A 263 -42.65 7.13 17.16
CA GLY A 263 -43.13 6.43 18.34
C GLY A 263 -43.07 7.29 19.60
N SER A 264 -41.97 8.02 19.82
CA SER A 264 -41.82 8.93 20.95
C SER A 264 -42.84 10.06 20.93
N CYS A 265 -43.05 10.69 19.77
CA CYS A 265 -44.09 11.70 19.58
C CYS A 265 -45.47 11.15 19.92
N VAL A 266 -45.82 9.96 19.39
CA VAL A 266 -47.11 9.31 19.66
C VAL A 266 -47.31 9.06 21.16
N VAL A 267 -46.29 8.55 21.86
CA VAL A 267 -46.37 8.31 23.32
C VAL A 267 -46.55 9.62 24.10
N LEU A 268 -45.80 10.67 23.76
CA LEU A 268 -45.92 11.98 24.42
C LEU A 268 -47.31 12.60 24.23
N PHE A 269 -47.87 12.53 23.03
CA PHE A 269 -49.23 13.00 22.77
C PHE A 269 -50.30 12.16 23.48
N ALA A 270 -50.12 10.84 23.57
CA ALA A 270 -51.02 9.95 24.29
C ALA A 270 -50.99 10.19 25.81
N GLN A 271 -49.82 10.42 26.39
CA GLN A 271 -49.68 10.74 27.82
C GLN A 271 -50.28 12.10 28.17
N ARG A 272 -50.11 13.13 27.32
CA ARG A 272 -50.77 14.43 27.52
C ARG A 272 -52.30 14.33 27.54
N LYS A 273 -52.90 13.51 26.66
CA LYS A 273 -54.34 13.26 26.69
C LYS A 273 -54.80 12.64 28.01
N ARG A 274 -54.09 11.61 28.50
CA ARG A 274 -54.43 10.95 29.78
C ARG A 274 -54.33 11.86 31.00
N TYR A 275 -53.34 12.76 31.06
CA TYR A 275 -53.23 13.73 32.15
C TYR A 275 -54.32 14.81 32.11
N SER A 276 -54.84 15.14 30.92
CA SER A 276 -55.93 16.11 30.76
C SER A 276 -57.30 15.55 31.15
N GLU A 277 -57.46 14.22 31.20
CA GLU A 277 -58.69 13.53 31.60
C GLU A 277 -58.77 13.25 33.11
N TYR A 278 -57.75 13.67 33.88
CA TYR A 278 -57.73 13.47 35.32
C TYR A 278 -58.63 14.50 36.02
N GLU A 279 -59.85 14.11 36.39
CA GLU A 279 -60.68 14.89 37.32
C GLU A 279 -60.12 14.73 38.76
N PRO A 280 -59.76 15.83 39.44
CA PRO A 280 -59.30 15.74 40.82
C PRO A 280 -60.45 15.30 41.73
N ILE A 281 -60.22 14.23 42.48
CA ILE A 281 -61.17 13.71 43.46
C ILE A 281 -61.19 14.68 44.64
N ASN A 282 -62.27 15.45 44.77
CA ASN A 282 -62.67 16.19 45.98
C ASN A 282 -63.75 15.40 46.73
#